data_AF-A0A957YLX1-F1
#
_entry.id   AF-A0A957YLX1-F1
#
_cell.length_a   1.000
_cell.length_b   1.000
_cell.length_c   1.000
_cell.angle_alpha   90.00
_cell.angle_beta   90.00
_cell.angle_gamma   90.00
#
_symmetry.space_group_name_H-M   'P 1'
#
loop_
_entity.id
_entity.type
_entity.pdbx_description
1 polymer ?
#
loop_
_entity_poly.entity_id
_entity_poly.type
_entity_poly.pdbx_seq_one_letter_code
_entity_poly.pdbx_strand_id
1 'polypeptide(L)'
;GVGNVAMDVTRILAKSVAELAKTDIADHALEKLAHSNVKHIHIVARRGPVQAKFTNPEIKELGELELADVIVKPEDLVLDAASEAELAADRTTQRNIETMREFAERGVTGKPRQIHFHFLRSPVEIYGDGKVTGVRMEKNVLVPKGDNYIASEGIGEFEDLPVGLVFRAVGYRSVPIPGVPFYDRWGLIPNEGGRVTATHKGEVVPGEYVAGWAKRGPTGIIGTNKPDAVETVNLMLEDVPHLTPAADDDPSIIVKLLESRNVDYINFIDWQFLDKVEVERGAPQGRPRVKITDVDEMLDLVRSNQGEE
;
A
#
# COMPACT_ATOMS: atom_id res chain seq x y z
N GLY A 1 3.68 -1.36 -11.01
CA GLY A 1 2.35 -1.74 -10.50
C GLY A 1 1.47 -0.51 -10.52
N VAL A 2 0.15 -0.68 -10.66
CA VAL A 2 -0.78 0.43 -10.96
C VAL A 2 -1.99 0.38 -10.03
N GLY A 3 -1.72 0.56 -8.74
CA GLY A 3 -2.72 0.73 -7.68
C GLY A 3 -2.45 1.99 -6.87
N ASN A 4 -3.28 2.28 -5.88
CA ASN A 4 -3.19 3.54 -5.10
C ASN A 4 -1.80 3.78 -4.49
N VAL A 5 -1.13 2.76 -3.95
CA VAL A 5 0.25 2.90 -3.44
C VAL A 5 1.23 3.41 -4.50
N ALA A 6 1.10 2.96 -5.75
CA ALA A 6 1.95 3.46 -6.83
C ALA A 6 1.62 4.93 -7.17
N MET A 7 0.35 5.32 -7.07
CA MET A 7 -0.07 6.72 -7.21
C MET A 7 0.51 7.56 -6.08
N ASP A 8 0.50 7.07 -4.83
CA ASP A 8 1.03 7.78 -3.66
C ASP A 8 2.54 8.06 -3.82
N VAL A 9 3.32 7.03 -4.15
CA VAL A 9 4.76 7.18 -4.44
C VAL A 9 4.99 8.18 -5.57
N THR A 10 4.18 8.09 -6.64
CA THR A 10 4.25 9.03 -7.76
C THR A 10 3.98 10.46 -7.29
N ARG A 11 2.93 10.70 -6.48
CA ARG A 11 2.58 12.03 -5.97
C ARG A 11 3.67 12.60 -5.09
N ILE A 12 4.25 11.81 -4.19
CA ILE A 12 5.37 12.26 -3.34
C ILE A 12 6.58 12.70 -4.18
N LEU A 13 6.91 11.97 -5.25
CA LEU A 13 8.01 12.33 -6.15
C LEU A 13 7.67 13.51 -7.07
N ALA A 14 6.39 13.70 -7.40
CA ALA A 14 5.92 14.69 -8.37
C ALA A 14 5.56 16.05 -7.76
N LYS A 15 5.10 16.10 -6.50
CA LYS A 15 4.71 17.34 -5.80
C LYS A 15 5.90 18.25 -5.52
N SER A 16 5.64 19.55 -5.45
CA SER A 16 6.63 20.54 -5.04
C SER A 16 6.97 20.39 -3.56
N VAL A 17 8.16 20.87 -3.17
CA VAL A 17 8.56 20.92 -1.74
C VAL A 17 7.58 21.76 -0.95
N ALA A 18 7.05 22.84 -1.53
CA ALA A 18 6.10 23.73 -0.87
C ALA A 18 4.74 23.07 -0.60
N GLU A 19 4.27 22.22 -1.51
CA GLU A 19 3.07 21.40 -1.29
C GLU A 19 3.30 20.40 -0.14
N LEU A 20 4.45 19.72 -0.12
CA LEU A 20 4.77 18.69 0.87
C LEU A 20 5.11 19.26 2.25
N ALA A 21 5.73 20.43 2.33
CA ALA A 21 6.14 21.07 3.57
C ALA A 21 4.97 21.42 4.51
N LYS A 22 3.73 21.44 4.00
CA LYS A 22 2.50 21.66 4.79
C LYS A 22 1.89 20.38 5.34
N THR A 23 2.47 19.22 5.03
CA THR A 23 1.98 17.89 5.43
C THR A 23 2.73 17.35 6.65
N ASP A 24 2.35 16.15 7.10
CA ASP A 24 3.06 15.39 8.13
C ASP A 24 4.19 14.50 7.55
N ILE A 25 4.67 14.77 6.33
CA ILE A 25 5.82 14.07 5.74
C ILE A 25 7.02 14.12 6.68
N ALA A 26 7.81 13.05 6.75
CA ALA A 26 9.01 13.02 7.58
C ALA A 26 10.05 14.03 7.08
N ASP A 27 10.70 14.73 8.01
CA ASP A 27 11.63 15.82 7.68
C ASP A 27 12.83 15.33 6.83
N HIS A 28 13.37 14.16 7.16
CA HIS A 28 14.45 13.56 6.37
C HIS A 28 14.03 13.28 4.92
N ALA A 29 12.75 12.92 4.68
CA ALA A 29 12.25 12.69 3.34
C ALA A 29 12.05 14.01 2.59
N LEU A 30 11.52 15.04 3.26
CA LEU A 30 11.35 16.38 2.70
C LEU A 30 12.70 16.99 2.29
N GLU A 31 13.73 16.84 3.12
CA GLU A 31 15.10 17.30 2.83
C GLU A 31 15.66 16.61 1.58
N LYS A 32 15.53 15.28 1.46
CA LYS A 32 15.97 14.57 0.25
C LYS A 32 15.17 14.98 -0.99
N LEU A 33 13.87 15.20 -0.86
CA LEU A 33 13.01 15.65 -1.97
C LEU A 33 13.35 17.07 -2.42
N ALA A 34 13.79 17.94 -1.53
CA ALA A 34 14.25 19.29 -1.87
C ALA A 34 15.48 19.30 -2.79
N HIS A 35 16.29 18.25 -2.74
CA HIS A 35 17.46 18.06 -3.61
C HIS A 35 17.22 17.02 -4.72
N SER A 36 15.98 16.59 -4.93
CA SER A 36 15.64 15.58 -5.92
C SER A 36 15.78 16.11 -7.35
N ASN A 37 16.47 15.34 -8.19
CA ASN A 37 16.59 15.58 -9.63
C ASN A 37 15.60 14.75 -10.46
N VAL A 38 14.58 14.16 -9.83
CA VAL A 38 13.57 13.36 -10.55
C VAL A 38 12.74 14.28 -11.47
N LYS A 39 12.79 13.98 -12.76
CA LYS A 39 12.03 14.67 -13.82
C LYS A 39 11.05 13.75 -14.54
N HIS A 40 11.37 12.46 -14.63
CA HIS A 40 10.52 11.46 -15.26
C HIS A 40 10.19 10.37 -14.26
N ILE A 41 8.90 10.09 -14.10
CA ILE A 41 8.38 9.04 -13.23
C ILE A 41 7.63 8.07 -14.12
N HIS A 42 8.03 6.80 -14.13
CA HIS A 42 7.46 5.79 -15.01
C HIS A 42 6.63 4.79 -14.22
N ILE A 43 5.33 4.74 -14.50
CA ILE A 43 4.38 3.82 -13.89
C ILE A 43 4.14 2.67 -14.85
N VAL A 44 4.65 1.50 -14.49
CA VAL A 44 4.63 0.31 -15.36
C VAL A 44 3.54 -0.67 -14.91
N ALA A 45 2.67 -1.07 -15.84
CA ALA A 45 1.57 -2.00 -15.65
C ALA A 45 1.73 -3.24 -16.53
N ARG A 46 1.65 -4.43 -15.93
CA ARG A 46 1.68 -5.68 -16.70
C ARG A 46 0.42 -5.93 -17.53
N ARG A 47 -0.72 -5.36 -17.14
CA ARG A 47 -2.01 -5.47 -17.85
C ARG A 47 -2.40 -4.12 -18.47
N GLY A 48 -3.55 -4.08 -19.13
CA GLY A 48 -4.08 -2.88 -19.76
C GLY A 48 -4.65 -1.88 -18.74
N PRO A 49 -5.05 -0.69 -19.22
CA PRO A 49 -5.57 0.40 -18.39
C PRO A 49 -6.90 0.06 -17.70
N VAL A 50 -7.74 -0.77 -18.32
CA VAL A 50 -9.01 -1.24 -17.74
C VAL A 50 -8.77 -2.07 -16.47
N GLN A 51 -7.68 -2.86 -16.42
CA GLN A 51 -7.38 -3.71 -15.28
C GLN A 51 -6.56 -3.00 -14.17
N ALA A 52 -6.33 -1.70 -14.29
CA ALA A 52 -5.69 -0.88 -13.28
C ALA A 52 -6.49 -0.89 -11.97
N LYS A 53 -5.79 -0.74 -10.83
CA LYS A 53 -6.39 -0.82 -9.49
C LYS A 53 -6.33 0.50 -8.74
N PHE A 54 -6.00 1.59 -9.42
CA PHE A 54 -6.19 2.92 -8.84
C PHE A 54 -7.67 3.30 -8.87
N THR A 55 -8.09 4.13 -7.91
CA THR A 55 -9.43 4.69 -7.86
C THR A 55 -9.50 6.06 -8.53
N ASN A 56 -10.72 6.53 -8.84
CA ASN A 56 -10.93 7.75 -9.63
C ASN A 56 -10.35 9.02 -8.98
N PRO A 57 -10.48 9.25 -7.66
CA PRO A 57 -9.87 10.41 -7.02
C PRO A 57 -8.34 10.47 -7.20
N GLU A 58 -7.67 9.33 -7.07
CA GLU A 58 -6.21 9.23 -7.06
C GLU A 58 -5.61 9.49 -8.45
N ILE A 59 -6.29 9.05 -9.52
CA ILE A 59 -5.85 9.34 -10.89
C ILE A 59 -6.15 10.79 -11.27
N LYS A 60 -7.27 11.36 -10.82
CA LYS A 60 -7.60 12.77 -11.04
C LYS A 60 -6.62 13.71 -10.37
N GLU A 61 -6.22 13.42 -9.13
CA GLU A 61 -5.24 14.22 -8.39
C GLU A 61 -3.90 14.34 -9.17
N LEU A 62 -3.49 13.31 -9.92
CA LEU A 62 -2.28 13.41 -10.75
C LEU A 62 -2.38 14.52 -11.82
N GLY A 63 -3.58 14.78 -12.33
CA GLY A 63 -3.82 15.83 -13.32
C GLY A 63 -3.79 17.25 -12.75
N GLU A 64 -3.83 17.39 -11.42
CA GLU A 64 -3.88 18.66 -10.69
C GLU A 64 -2.52 19.09 -10.13
N LEU A 65 -1.49 18.23 -10.24
CA LEU A 65 -0.15 18.48 -9.69
C LEU A 65 0.49 19.74 -10.31
N GLU A 66 1.04 20.62 -9.48
CA GLU A 66 1.61 21.90 -9.92
C GLU A 66 2.78 21.72 -10.90
N LEU A 67 3.64 20.72 -10.65
CA LEU A 67 4.93 20.56 -11.33
C LEU A 67 4.99 19.40 -12.33
N ALA A 68 3.94 18.60 -12.47
CA ALA A 68 3.97 17.40 -13.30
C ALA A 68 2.87 17.36 -14.37
N ASP A 69 3.28 16.99 -15.59
CA ASP A 69 2.39 16.55 -16.67
C ASP A 69 2.17 15.04 -16.58
N VAL A 70 0.95 14.58 -16.86
CA VAL A 70 0.65 13.13 -16.97
C VAL A 70 0.61 12.74 -18.43
N ILE A 71 1.46 11.79 -18.81
CA ILE A 71 1.67 11.34 -20.18
C ILE A 71 1.12 9.92 -20.32
N VAL A 72 0.09 9.80 -21.14
CA VAL A 72 -0.53 8.54 -21.55
C VAL A 72 -0.50 8.49 -23.07
N LYS A 73 -0.01 7.40 -23.64
CA LYS A 73 0.05 7.25 -25.09
C LYS A 73 -1.32 6.83 -25.62
N PRO A 74 -1.84 7.41 -26.72
CA PRO A 74 -3.09 6.98 -27.33
C PRO A 74 -3.11 5.48 -27.67
N GLU A 75 -1.97 4.90 -28.10
CA GLU A 75 -1.89 3.47 -28.39
C GLU A 75 -2.15 2.57 -27.17
N ASP A 76 -1.83 3.02 -25.96
CA ASP A 76 -2.06 2.27 -24.73
C ASP A 76 -3.54 2.28 -24.30
N LEU A 77 -4.37 3.13 -24.92
CA LEU A 77 -5.80 3.25 -24.68
C LEU A 77 -6.65 2.55 -25.74
N VAL A 78 -6.01 1.88 -26.71
CA VAL A 78 -6.68 0.97 -27.64
C VAL A 78 -7.00 -0.32 -26.89
N LEU A 79 -8.29 -0.60 -26.72
CA LEU A 79 -8.78 -1.72 -25.93
C LEU A 79 -9.05 -2.94 -26.81
N ASP A 80 -8.79 -4.13 -26.28
CA ASP A 80 -9.29 -5.37 -26.88
C ASP A 80 -10.76 -5.61 -26.51
N ALA A 81 -11.42 -6.53 -27.21
CA ALA A 81 -12.85 -6.81 -27.00
C ALA A 81 -13.17 -7.24 -25.55
N ALA A 82 -12.25 -7.92 -24.88
CA ALA A 82 -12.42 -8.34 -23.49
C ALA A 82 -12.38 -7.14 -22.54
N SER A 83 -11.46 -6.20 -22.76
CA SER A 83 -11.34 -4.97 -21.99
C SER A 83 -12.50 -4.01 -22.26
N GLU A 84 -13.03 -3.97 -23.49
CA GLU A 84 -14.26 -3.22 -23.79
C GLU A 84 -15.47 -3.78 -23.03
N ALA A 85 -15.60 -5.10 -22.96
CA ALA A 85 -16.67 -5.75 -22.19
C ALA A 85 -16.54 -5.49 -20.68
N GLU A 86 -15.32 -5.60 -20.12
CA GLU A 86 -15.05 -5.27 -18.70
C GLU A 86 -15.35 -3.80 -18.41
N LEU A 87 -14.92 -2.89 -19.30
CA LEU A 87 -15.19 -1.47 -19.20
C LEU A 87 -16.70 -1.17 -19.22
N ALA A 88 -17.46 -1.82 -20.11
CA ALA A 88 -18.91 -1.62 -20.20
C ALA A 88 -19.66 -2.02 -18.92
N ALA A 89 -19.11 -2.97 -18.15
CA ALA A 89 -19.73 -3.49 -16.92
C ALA A 89 -19.47 -2.64 -15.67
N ASP A 90 -18.42 -1.80 -15.64
CA ASP A 90 -18.04 -1.03 -14.45
C ASP A 90 -17.92 0.48 -14.71
N ARG A 91 -18.88 1.23 -14.14
CA ARG A 91 -18.92 2.70 -14.21
C ARG A 91 -17.69 3.38 -13.59
N THR A 92 -17.08 2.78 -12.56
CA THR A 92 -15.87 3.34 -11.95
C THR A 92 -14.71 3.26 -12.93
N THR A 93 -14.55 2.10 -13.56
CA THR A 93 -13.52 1.88 -14.58
C THR A 93 -13.75 2.75 -15.83
N GLN A 94 -15.01 3.01 -16.22
CA GLN A 94 -15.34 3.97 -17.30
C GLN A 94 -14.77 5.37 -17.02
N ARG A 95 -15.03 5.91 -15.82
CA ARG A 95 -14.52 7.21 -15.42
C ARG A 95 -13.00 7.27 -15.37
N ASN A 96 -12.35 6.18 -14.97
CA ASN A 96 -10.89 6.09 -14.97
C ASN A 96 -10.34 6.16 -16.41
N ILE A 97 -10.93 5.44 -17.36
CA ILE A 97 -10.52 5.48 -18.76
C ILE A 97 -10.78 6.86 -19.38
N GLU A 98 -11.91 7.52 -19.06
CA GLU A 98 -12.18 8.90 -19.48
C GLU A 98 -11.07 9.86 -19.02
N THR A 99 -10.70 9.83 -17.73
CA THR A 99 -9.59 10.64 -17.21
C THR A 99 -8.26 10.34 -17.91
N MET A 100 -7.97 9.07 -18.23
CA MET A 100 -6.75 8.71 -18.95
C MET A 100 -6.75 9.22 -20.40
N ARG A 101 -7.91 9.24 -21.08
CA ARG A 101 -8.07 9.84 -22.41
C ARG A 101 -7.86 11.35 -22.37
N GLU A 102 -8.39 12.04 -21.36
CA GLU A 102 -8.13 13.47 -21.16
C GLU A 102 -6.63 13.77 -21.00
N PHE A 103 -5.88 12.90 -20.31
CA PHE A 103 -4.42 13.03 -20.21
C PHE A 103 -3.70 12.80 -21.54
N ALA A 104 -4.13 11.79 -22.32
CA ALA A 104 -3.57 11.54 -23.65
C ALA A 104 -3.81 12.72 -24.61
N GLU A 105 -4.99 13.37 -24.53
CA GLU A 105 -5.32 14.56 -25.32
C GLU A 105 -4.55 15.81 -24.85
N ARG A 106 -4.40 16.00 -23.54
CA ARG A 106 -3.69 17.15 -22.96
C ARG A 106 -2.21 17.13 -23.27
N GLY A 107 -1.56 15.97 -23.19
CA GLY A 107 -0.14 15.80 -23.45
C GLY A 107 0.77 16.66 -22.56
N VAL A 108 1.89 17.10 -23.13
CA VAL A 108 2.90 17.92 -22.44
C VAL A 108 2.49 19.39 -22.45
N THR A 109 2.41 20.02 -21.27
CA THR A 109 2.07 21.44 -21.12
C THR A 109 3.28 22.32 -20.82
N GLY A 110 4.45 21.70 -20.59
CA GLY A 110 5.71 22.38 -20.29
C GLY A 110 6.08 22.37 -18.81
N LYS A 111 5.37 21.58 -18.00
CA LYS A 111 5.73 21.40 -16.59
C LYS A 111 7.09 20.69 -16.45
N PRO A 112 7.85 20.96 -15.39
CA PRO A 112 9.22 20.48 -15.25
C PRO A 112 9.35 18.97 -15.02
N ARG A 113 8.25 18.29 -14.66
CA ARG A 113 8.21 16.83 -14.43
C ARG A 113 7.16 16.16 -15.32
N GLN A 114 7.37 14.88 -15.60
CA GLN A 114 6.45 14.07 -16.39
C GLN A 114 6.23 12.70 -15.73
N ILE A 115 4.96 12.31 -15.64
CA ILE A 115 4.52 11.01 -15.16
C ILE A 115 4.06 10.20 -16.37
N HIS A 116 4.82 9.16 -16.73
CA HIS A 116 4.57 8.32 -17.89
C HIS A 116 3.88 7.03 -17.46
N PHE A 117 2.74 6.72 -18.05
CA PHE A 117 2.12 5.40 -17.93
C PHE A 117 2.60 4.48 -19.05
N HIS A 118 2.98 3.25 -18.68
CA HIS A 118 3.31 2.19 -19.62
C HIS A 118 2.44 0.97 -19.30
N PHE A 119 1.51 0.65 -20.19
CA PHE A 119 0.64 -0.52 -20.05
C PHE A 119 1.18 -1.72 -20.82
N LEU A 120 0.71 -2.92 -20.46
CA LEU A 120 1.13 -4.16 -21.11
C LEU A 120 2.67 -4.33 -21.11
N ARG A 121 3.31 -4.00 -19.99
CA ARG A 121 4.75 -4.13 -19.77
C ARG A 121 5.06 -4.82 -18.44
N SER A 122 5.90 -5.84 -18.48
CA SER A 122 6.41 -6.53 -17.30
C SER A 122 7.89 -6.23 -17.14
N PRO A 123 8.37 -5.70 -15.99
CA PRO A 123 9.80 -5.65 -15.73
C PRO A 123 10.33 -7.09 -15.60
N VAL A 124 11.36 -7.43 -16.37
CA VAL A 124 11.97 -8.78 -16.40
C VAL A 124 13.40 -8.79 -15.85
N GLU A 125 14.08 -7.65 -15.86
CA GLU A 125 15.44 -7.51 -15.35
C GLU A 125 15.68 -6.08 -14.85
N ILE A 126 16.29 -5.92 -13.68
CA ILE A 126 16.83 -4.64 -13.20
C ILE A 126 18.34 -4.77 -13.26
N TYR A 127 19.01 -3.85 -13.94
CA TYR A 127 20.44 -3.93 -14.17
C TYR A 127 21.19 -2.67 -13.75
N GLY A 128 22.49 -2.86 -13.53
CA GLY A 128 23.47 -1.83 -13.18
C GLY A 128 24.62 -2.40 -12.36
N ASP A 129 25.67 -1.60 -12.18
CA ASP A 129 26.88 -1.96 -11.42
C ASP A 129 26.90 -1.19 -10.10
N GLY A 130 26.70 -1.90 -8.99
CA GLY A 130 26.58 -1.35 -7.63
C GLY A 130 25.34 -0.47 -7.36
N LYS A 131 24.66 0.00 -8.40
CA LYS A 131 23.42 0.78 -8.34
C LYS A 131 22.56 0.56 -9.59
N VAL A 132 21.26 0.81 -9.51
CA VAL A 132 20.34 0.69 -10.65
C VAL A 132 20.68 1.74 -11.71
N THR A 133 20.75 1.28 -12.97
CA THR A 133 20.91 2.15 -14.15
C THR A 133 19.82 1.96 -15.19
N GLY A 134 19.05 0.89 -15.09
CA GLY A 134 17.92 0.66 -15.98
C GLY A 134 17.08 -0.54 -15.58
N VAL A 135 15.95 -0.66 -16.28
CA VAL A 135 15.06 -1.81 -16.19
C VAL A 135 14.76 -2.28 -17.61
N ARG A 136 14.87 -3.58 -17.84
CA ARG A 136 14.37 -4.23 -19.04
C ARG A 136 12.95 -4.67 -18.81
N MET A 137 12.08 -4.34 -19.76
CA MET A 137 10.67 -4.69 -19.73
C MET A 137 10.34 -5.56 -20.94
N GLU A 138 9.47 -6.53 -20.73
CA GLU A 138 8.87 -7.32 -21.80
C GLU A 138 7.47 -6.78 -22.11
N LYS A 139 7.12 -6.73 -23.40
CA LYS A 139 5.76 -6.43 -23.86
C LYS A 139 4.84 -7.61 -23.59
N ASN A 140 3.60 -7.29 -23.20
CA ASN A 140 2.58 -8.28 -22.94
C ASN A 140 1.39 -8.15 -23.90
N VAL A 141 0.63 -9.22 -24.02
CA VAL A 141 -0.75 -9.23 -24.51
C VAL A 141 -1.69 -9.70 -23.41
N LEU A 142 -2.95 -9.32 -23.51
CA LEU A 142 -3.99 -9.82 -22.61
C LEU A 142 -4.50 -11.17 -23.11
N VAL A 143 -4.61 -12.13 -22.20
CA VAL A 143 -5.11 -13.47 -22.50
C VAL A 143 -6.23 -13.79 -21.52
N PRO A 144 -7.47 -14.02 -21.99
CA PRO A 144 -8.53 -14.53 -21.15
C PRO A 144 -8.13 -15.91 -20.61
N LYS A 145 -8.07 -16.03 -19.29
CA LYS A 145 -8.10 -17.32 -18.59
C LYS A 145 -9.51 -17.44 -17.99
N GLY A 146 -10.00 -18.65 -17.77
CA GLY A 146 -11.36 -18.88 -17.25
C GLY A 146 -11.74 -18.04 -16.02
N ASP A 147 -13.01 -18.07 -15.65
CA ASP A 147 -13.56 -17.34 -14.49
C ASP A 147 -13.42 -15.81 -14.59
N ASN A 148 -13.65 -15.24 -15.78
CA ASN A 148 -13.57 -13.79 -16.05
C ASN A 148 -12.20 -13.17 -15.67
N TYR A 149 -11.14 -13.97 -15.61
CA TYR A 149 -9.81 -13.48 -15.28
C TYR A 149 -9.00 -13.18 -16.54
N ILE A 150 -8.65 -11.92 -16.75
CA ILE A 150 -7.75 -11.51 -17.81
C ILE A 150 -6.30 -11.50 -17.28
N ALA A 151 -5.50 -12.44 -17.80
CA ALA A 151 -4.08 -12.54 -17.55
C ALA A 151 -3.28 -11.67 -18.55
N SER A 152 -2.00 -11.48 -18.25
CA SER A 152 -1.03 -10.91 -19.21
C SER A 152 0.03 -11.96 -19.52
N GLU A 153 0.34 -12.18 -20.79
CA GLU A 153 1.41 -13.08 -21.25
C GLU A 153 2.44 -12.28 -22.06
N GLY A 154 3.72 -12.51 -21.80
CA GLY A 154 4.83 -11.88 -22.51
C GLY A 154 4.93 -12.40 -23.95
N ILE A 155 5.29 -11.52 -24.88
CA ILE A 155 5.41 -11.85 -26.32
C ILE A 155 6.86 -11.98 -26.79
N GLY A 156 7.84 -11.92 -25.89
CA GLY A 156 9.27 -11.98 -26.25
C GLY A 156 9.81 -10.72 -26.91
N GLU A 157 9.06 -9.62 -26.93
CA GLU A 157 9.56 -8.30 -27.32
C GLU A 157 10.02 -7.53 -26.10
N PHE A 158 11.27 -7.04 -26.12
CA PHE A 158 11.88 -6.37 -24.98
C PHE A 158 12.21 -4.90 -25.27
N GLU A 159 12.10 -4.07 -24.25
CA GLU A 159 12.51 -2.67 -24.28
C GLU A 159 13.29 -2.32 -23.01
N ASP A 160 14.35 -1.52 -23.18
CA ASP A 160 15.20 -1.07 -22.10
C ASP A 160 14.84 0.37 -21.73
N LEU A 161 14.62 0.62 -20.44
CA LEU A 161 14.27 1.94 -19.91
C LEU A 161 15.34 2.41 -18.90
N PRO A 162 16.14 3.43 -19.25
CA PRO A 162 17.11 4.01 -18.33
C PRO A 162 16.42 4.66 -17.13
N VAL A 163 16.73 4.18 -15.93
CA VAL A 163 16.20 4.70 -14.66
C VAL A 163 17.24 4.59 -13.56
N GLY A 164 17.23 5.53 -12.62
CA GLY A 164 18.12 5.50 -11.44
C GLY A 164 17.46 4.96 -10.17
N LEU A 165 16.14 4.77 -10.17
CA LEU A 165 15.34 4.37 -9.02
C LEU A 165 14.19 3.46 -9.48
N VAL A 166 13.91 2.39 -8.72
CA VAL A 166 12.82 1.46 -8.99
C VAL A 166 12.04 1.19 -7.70
N PHE A 167 10.73 1.45 -7.73
CA PHE A 167 9.81 1.13 -6.63
C PHE A 167 8.90 -0.03 -7.02
N ARG A 168 8.92 -1.11 -6.23
CA ARG A 168 8.02 -2.24 -6.41
C ARG A 168 6.72 -2.03 -5.63
N ALA A 169 5.72 -1.43 -6.27
CA ALA A 169 4.35 -1.30 -5.74
C ALA A 169 3.41 -2.35 -6.37
N VAL A 170 3.56 -3.63 -5.98
CA VAL A 170 2.80 -4.77 -6.56
C VAL A 170 2.00 -5.57 -5.52
N GLY A 171 1.76 -4.96 -4.35
CA GLY A 171 1.05 -5.57 -3.24
C GLY A 171 1.98 -5.85 -2.05
N TYR A 172 1.40 -5.76 -0.86
CA TYR A 172 2.06 -6.18 0.38
C TYR A 172 1.95 -7.69 0.57
N ARG A 173 2.54 -8.18 1.65
CA ARG A 173 2.45 -9.58 2.07
C ARG A 173 2.65 -9.63 3.59
N SER A 174 1.83 -10.41 4.29
CA SER A 174 2.01 -10.60 5.73
C SER A 174 3.31 -11.37 6.02
N VAL A 175 3.83 -11.20 7.22
CA VAL A 175 5.00 -11.91 7.74
C VAL A 175 4.50 -12.96 8.75
N PRO A 176 5.03 -14.19 8.75
CA PRO A 176 4.63 -15.21 9.71
C PRO A 176 4.96 -14.78 11.15
N ILE A 177 4.05 -15.09 12.08
CA ILE A 177 4.26 -14.91 13.52
C ILE A 177 4.61 -16.28 14.11
N PRO A 178 5.69 -16.40 14.90
CA PRO A 178 6.04 -17.67 15.54
C PRO A 178 4.87 -18.27 16.33
N GLY A 179 4.55 -19.53 16.07
CA GLY A 179 3.44 -20.24 16.72
C GLY A 179 2.08 -20.07 16.07
N VAL A 180 1.93 -19.17 15.08
CA VAL A 180 0.66 -18.96 14.37
C VAL A 180 0.74 -19.62 12.97
N PRO A 181 -0.29 -20.39 12.55
CA PRO A 181 -0.34 -20.95 11.21
C PRO A 181 -0.16 -19.90 10.11
N PHE A 182 0.58 -20.25 9.06
CA PHE A 182 0.84 -19.36 7.94
C PHE A 182 0.82 -20.13 6.61
N TYR A 183 0.09 -19.60 5.63
CA TYR A 183 0.03 -20.18 4.30
C TYR A 183 0.91 -19.38 3.34
N ASP A 184 2.16 -19.81 3.22
CA ASP A 184 3.19 -19.12 2.43
C ASP A 184 2.79 -18.85 0.99
N ARG A 185 2.01 -19.72 0.34
CA ARG A 185 1.67 -19.47 -1.07
C ARG A 185 0.91 -18.15 -1.25
N TRP A 186 0.06 -17.77 -0.29
CA TRP A 186 -0.73 -16.54 -0.34
C TRP A 186 -0.22 -15.46 0.61
N GLY A 187 0.62 -15.83 1.58
CA GLY A 187 1.17 -14.91 2.57
C GLY A 187 0.10 -14.44 3.55
N LEU A 188 -0.78 -15.35 3.98
CA LEU A 188 -1.92 -15.10 4.86
C LEU A 188 -1.94 -16.10 6.02
N ILE A 189 -2.65 -15.75 7.08
CA ILE A 189 -3.03 -16.70 8.12
C ILE A 189 -4.22 -17.51 7.56
N PRO A 190 -4.09 -18.83 7.35
CA PRO A 190 -5.18 -19.65 6.82
C PRO A 190 -6.35 -19.65 7.81
N ASN A 191 -7.57 -19.48 7.28
CA ASN A 191 -8.76 -19.30 8.10
C ASN A 191 -10.04 -19.69 7.35
N GLU A 192 -11.12 -19.89 8.11
CA GLU A 192 -12.50 -20.00 7.63
C GLU A 192 -13.37 -18.96 8.33
N GLY A 193 -13.87 -17.96 7.59
CA GLY A 193 -14.64 -16.84 8.14
C GLY A 193 -13.87 -15.94 9.13
N GLY A 194 -12.58 -16.20 9.35
CA GLY A 194 -11.76 -15.54 10.38
C GLY A 194 -11.35 -16.46 11.54
N ARG A 195 -11.91 -17.67 11.66
CA ARG A 195 -11.39 -18.73 12.55
C ARG A 195 -10.09 -19.28 11.95
N VAL A 196 -8.97 -19.18 12.66
CA VAL A 196 -7.67 -19.66 12.16
C VAL A 196 -7.71 -21.18 11.98
N THR A 197 -7.07 -21.69 10.93
CA THR A 197 -6.94 -23.14 10.66
C THR A 197 -5.49 -23.58 10.72
N ALA A 198 -5.22 -24.82 11.14
CA ALA A 198 -3.84 -25.32 11.30
C ALA A 198 -3.05 -25.35 9.98
N THR A 199 -3.74 -25.54 8.85
CA THR A 199 -3.21 -25.46 7.50
C THR A 199 -4.25 -24.87 6.55
N HIS A 200 -3.92 -24.65 5.28
CA HIS A 200 -4.91 -24.25 4.28
C HIS A 200 -5.96 -25.36 4.10
N LYS A 201 -7.22 -25.06 4.45
CA LYS A 201 -8.34 -26.03 4.51
C LYS A 201 -8.15 -27.13 5.58
N GLY A 202 -7.35 -26.85 6.61
CA GLY A 202 -7.19 -27.71 7.77
C GLY A 202 -8.28 -27.47 8.82
N GLU A 203 -8.17 -28.18 9.94
CA GLU A 203 -9.06 -27.99 11.09
C GLU A 203 -8.84 -26.62 11.73
N VAL A 204 -9.93 -26.09 12.32
CA VAL A 204 -9.90 -24.84 13.09
C VAL A 204 -9.03 -25.02 14.33
N VAL A 205 -8.20 -24.01 14.61
CA VAL A 205 -7.46 -23.87 15.87
C VAL A 205 -8.37 -23.12 16.85
N PRO A 206 -8.88 -23.77 17.92
CA PRO A 206 -9.82 -23.12 18.84
C PRO A 206 -9.19 -21.91 19.53
N GLY A 207 -9.93 -20.80 19.58
CA GLY A 207 -9.50 -19.57 20.27
C GLY A 207 -8.59 -18.65 19.46
N GLU A 208 -8.20 -19.02 18.24
CA GLU A 208 -7.40 -18.18 17.35
C GLU A 208 -8.26 -17.59 16.21
N TYR A 209 -8.18 -16.26 16.05
CA TYR A 209 -8.95 -15.53 15.04
C TYR A 209 -8.05 -14.54 14.29
N VAL A 210 -8.41 -14.26 13.04
CA VAL A 210 -7.72 -13.29 12.19
C VAL A 210 -8.72 -12.41 11.46
N ALA A 211 -8.42 -11.12 11.34
CA ALA A 211 -9.21 -10.15 10.57
C ALA A 211 -8.29 -9.26 9.71
N GLY A 212 -8.87 -8.49 8.79
CA GLY A 212 -8.18 -7.52 7.96
C GLY A 212 -7.29 -8.17 6.89
N TRP A 213 -6.16 -7.52 6.60
CA TRP A 213 -5.25 -7.97 5.54
C TRP A 213 -4.56 -9.30 5.85
N ALA A 214 -4.36 -9.66 7.12
CA ALA A 214 -3.82 -10.96 7.48
C ALA A 214 -4.81 -12.11 7.16
N LYS A 215 -6.12 -11.83 7.14
CA LYS A 215 -7.21 -12.75 6.77
C LYS A 215 -7.41 -12.82 5.26
N ARG A 216 -7.59 -11.66 4.60
CA ARG A 216 -8.08 -11.55 3.21
C ARG A 216 -7.02 -11.16 2.18
N GLY A 217 -5.83 -10.80 2.65
CA GLY A 217 -4.77 -10.22 1.84
C GLY A 217 -4.86 -8.71 1.67
N PRO A 218 -3.79 -8.09 1.16
CA PRO A 218 -3.61 -6.65 1.20
C PRO A 218 -4.32 -5.95 0.05
N THR A 219 -5.65 -6.06 0.06
CA THR A 219 -6.56 -5.43 -0.90
C THR A 219 -7.71 -4.77 -0.16
N GLY A 220 -8.30 -3.75 -0.80
CA GLY A 220 -9.37 -2.95 -0.22
C GLY A 220 -8.87 -1.74 0.57
N ILE A 221 -9.78 -0.78 0.76
CA ILE A 221 -9.55 0.45 1.54
C ILE A 221 -9.83 0.21 3.03
N ILE A 222 -9.51 1.18 3.89
CA ILE A 222 -9.75 1.12 5.35
C ILE A 222 -11.19 0.66 5.66
N GLY A 223 -12.19 1.23 4.97
CA GLY A 223 -13.60 0.91 5.17
C GLY A 223 -13.98 -0.56 4.88
N THR A 224 -13.19 -1.29 4.09
CA THR A 224 -13.43 -2.71 3.81
C THR A 224 -13.07 -3.62 4.98
N ASN A 225 -12.20 -3.17 5.89
CA ASN A 225 -11.79 -3.97 7.05
C ASN A 225 -12.85 -4.01 8.16
N LYS A 226 -13.75 -3.02 8.22
CA LYS A 226 -14.81 -2.98 9.24
C LYS A 226 -15.80 -4.15 9.13
N PRO A 227 -16.48 -4.39 7.98
CA PRO A 227 -17.41 -5.52 7.87
C PRO A 227 -16.71 -6.88 8.03
N ASP A 228 -15.47 -6.99 7.56
CA ASP A 228 -14.64 -8.19 7.73
C ASP A 228 -14.29 -8.51 9.20
N ALA A 229 -13.94 -7.49 9.98
CA ALA A 229 -13.73 -7.64 11.41
C ALA A 229 -15.03 -8.00 12.13
N VAL A 230 -16.17 -7.41 11.75
CA VAL A 230 -17.48 -7.75 12.31
C VAL A 230 -17.85 -9.21 12.06
N GLU A 231 -17.64 -9.73 10.85
CA GLU A 231 -17.84 -11.16 10.55
C GLU A 231 -17.00 -12.04 11.48
N THR A 232 -15.71 -11.73 11.63
CA THR A 232 -14.79 -12.49 12.48
C THR A 232 -15.23 -12.47 13.95
N VAL A 233 -15.64 -11.31 14.46
CA VAL A 233 -16.10 -11.16 15.85
C VAL A 233 -17.41 -11.89 16.09
N ASN A 234 -18.34 -11.91 15.12
CA ASN A 234 -19.58 -12.67 15.26
C ASN A 234 -19.30 -14.17 15.42
N LEU A 235 -18.38 -14.72 14.61
CA LEU A 235 -17.96 -16.13 14.73
C LEU A 235 -17.23 -16.40 16.05
N MET A 236 -16.42 -15.45 16.52
CA MET A 236 -15.81 -15.54 17.85
C MET A 236 -16.88 -15.62 18.95
N LEU A 237 -17.91 -14.77 18.90
CA LEU A 237 -19.01 -14.77 19.88
C LEU A 237 -19.84 -16.06 19.84
N GLU A 238 -20.02 -16.67 18.66
CA GLU A 238 -20.64 -17.99 18.51
C GLU A 238 -19.81 -19.09 19.20
N ASP A 239 -18.49 -18.97 19.16
CA ASP A 239 -17.58 -19.98 19.71
C ASP A 239 -17.38 -19.84 21.22
N VAL A 240 -17.57 -18.64 21.80
CA VAL A 240 -17.35 -18.35 23.24
C VAL A 240 -17.90 -19.42 24.18
N PRO A 241 -19.15 -19.94 24.02
CA PRO A 241 -19.69 -20.98 24.89
C PRO A 241 -18.93 -22.33 24.85
N HIS A 242 -18.12 -22.54 23.81
CA HIS A 242 -17.36 -23.76 23.54
C HIS A 242 -15.85 -23.60 23.77
N LEU A 243 -15.39 -22.37 24.01
CA LEU A 243 -13.98 -22.10 24.31
C LEU A 243 -13.65 -22.51 25.75
N THR A 244 -12.41 -22.95 25.96
CA THR A 244 -11.89 -23.17 27.32
C THR A 244 -11.59 -21.79 27.93
N PRO A 245 -12.21 -21.44 29.07
CA PRO A 245 -11.91 -20.17 29.74
C PRO A 245 -10.43 -20.09 30.15
N ALA A 246 -9.90 -18.87 30.20
CA ALA A 246 -8.58 -18.64 30.78
C ALA A 246 -8.57 -19.11 32.25
N ALA A 247 -7.45 -19.70 32.68
CA ALA A 247 -7.29 -20.14 34.07
C ALA A 247 -7.25 -18.95 35.06
N ASP A 248 -6.79 -17.79 34.57
CA ASP A 248 -6.79 -16.51 35.27
C ASP A 248 -7.44 -15.47 34.34
N ASP A 249 -8.52 -14.86 34.82
CA ASP A 249 -9.30 -13.85 34.08
C ASP A 249 -8.95 -12.42 34.49
N ASP A 250 -7.97 -12.21 35.39
CA ASP A 250 -7.43 -10.89 35.73
C ASP A 250 -6.63 -10.33 34.55
N PRO A 251 -7.08 -9.23 33.89
CA PRO A 251 -6.37 -8.65 32.76
C PRO A 251 -4.94 -8.18 33.11
N SER A 252 -4.67 -7.91 34.39
CA SER A 252 -3.34 -7.47 34.86
C SER A 252 -2.27 -8.55 34.70
N ILE A 253 -2.65 -9.83 34.52
CA ILE A 253 -1.68 -10.92 34.34
C ILE A 253 -0.80 -10.72 33.10
N ILE A 254 -1.35 -10.13 32.04
CA ILE A 254 -0.58 -9.85 30.81
C ILE A 254 0.47 -8.77 31.08
N VAL A 255 0.11 -7.72 31.81
CA VAL A 255 1.04 -6.64 32.19
C VAL A 255 2.15 -7.20 33.09
N LYS A 256 1.80 -7.96 34.14
CA LYS A 256 2.76 -8.65 35.01
C LYS A 256 3.68 -9.59 34.23
N LEU A 257 3.16 -10.28 33.21
CA LEU A 257 3.97 -11.14 32.34
C LEU A 257 4.98 -10.33 31.53
N LEU A 258 4.56 -9.20 30.95
CA LEU A 258 5.46 -8.29 30.22
C LEU A 258 6.56 -7.75 31.13
N GLU A 259 6.21 -7.29 32.34
CA GLU A 259 7.16 -6.82 33.36
C GLU A 259 8.14 -7.92 33.78
N SER A 260 7.65 -9.14 34.07
CA SER A 260 8.50 -10.28 34.44
C SER A 260 9.49 -10.69 33.34
N ARG A 261 9.16 -10.38 32.08
CA ARG A 261 9.99 -10.61 30.91
C ARG A 261 10.84 -9.40 30.54
N ASN A 262 10.74 -8.31 31.31
CA ASN A 262 11.42 -7.04 31.06
C ASN A 262 11.17 -6.51 29.63
N VAL A 263 9.91 -6.61 29.18
CA VAL A 263 9.47 -6.09 27.88
C VAL A 263 9.13 -4.62 28.02
N ASP A 264 9.76 -3.79 27.20
CA ASP A 264 9.40 -2.38 27.08
C ASP A 264 8.13 -2.26 26.22
N TYR A 265 7.04 -1.73 26.80
CA TYR A 265 5.75 -1.63 26.15
C TYR A 265 5.18 -0.22 26.28
N ILE A 266 4.44 0.20 25.26
CA ILE A 266 3.76 1.49 25.19
C ILE A 266 2.27 1.27 25.42
N ASN A 267 1.71 1.92 26.42
CA ASN A 267 0.27 1.94 26.63
C ASN A 267 -0.38 3.13 25.90
N PHE A 268 -1.71 3.26 26.01
CA PHE A 268 -2.43 4.32 25.30
C PHE A 268 -2.11 5.72 25.81
N ILE A 269 -1.83 5.89 27.11
CA ILE A 269 -1.46 7.19 27.71
C ILE A 269 -0.10 7.64 27.19
N ASP A 270 0.87 6.71 27.14
CA ASP A 270 2.20 6.96 26.57
C ASP A 270 2.10 7.40 25.09
N TRP A 271 1.25 6.72 24.32
CA TRP A 271 0.97 7.11 22.94
C TRP A 271 0.32 8.49 22.83
N GLN A 272 -0.65 8.82 23.69
CA GLN A 272 -1.29 10.15 23.71
C GLN A 272 -0.30 11.27 24.02
N PHE A 273 0.68 10.99 24.89
CA PHE A 273 1.78 11.92 25.14
C PHE A 273 2.62 12.14 23.88
N LEU A 274 3.07 11.06 23.20
CA LEU A 274 3.81 11.18 21.94
C LEU A 274 3.01 11.94 20.86
N ASP A 275 1.71 11.64 20.73
CA ASP A 275 0.81 12.33 19.80
C ASP A 275 0.79 13.85 20.06
N LYS A 276 0.65 14.25 21.33
CA LYS A 276 0.71 15.66 21.72
C LYS A 276 2.05 16.31 21.35
N VAL A 277 3.16 15.65 21.65
CA VAL A 277 4.51 16.15 21.33
C VAL A 277 4.67 16.35 19.81
N GLU A 278 4.26 15.38 18.98
CA GLU A 278 4.35 15.50 17.53
C GLU A 278 3.49 16.65 16.98
N VAL A 279 2.28 16.84 17.51
CA VAL A 279 1.38 17.95 17.13
C VAL A 279 1.97 19.30 17.52
N GLU A 280 2.49 19.43 18.74
CA GLU A 280 3.15 20.65 19.23
C GLU A 280 4.38 21.02 18.40
N ARG A 281 5.17 20.03 17.96
CA ARG A 281 6.32 20.25 17.05
C ARG A 281 5.88 20.77 15.66
N GLY A 282 4.70 20.38 15.19
CA GLY A 282 4.16 20.78 13.88
C GLY A 282 3.52 22.17 13.84
N ALA A 283 2.87 22.59 14.92
CA ALA A 283 2.08 23.82 14.95
C ALA A 283 2.86 25.10 14.53
N PRO A 284 4.11 25.36 14.99
CA PRO A 284 4.88 26.53 14.59
C PRO A 284 5.21 26.57 13.09
N GLN A 285 5.19 25.42 12.41
CA GLN A 285 5.50 25.27 10.98
C GLN A 285 4.23 25.27 10.11
N GLY A 286 3.04 25.38 10.71
CA GLY A 286 1.77 25.25 10.00
C GLY A 286 1.50 23.82 9.51
N ARG A 287 2.10 22.81 10.15
CA ARG A 287 1.95 21.40 9.84
C ARG A 287 1.02 20.72 10.86
N PRO A 288 0.27 19.67 10.47
CA PRO A 288 -0.59 18.95 11.41
C PRO A 288 0.20 18.26 12.53
N ARG A 289 1.42 17.80 12.23
CA ARG A 289 2.39 17.24 13.19
C ARG A 289 3.78 17.13 12.55
N VAL A 290 4.80 16.94 13.38
CA VAL A 290 6.14 16.48 12.97
C VAL A 290 6.41 15.18 13.67
N LYS A 291 6.51 14.10 12.89
CA LYS A 291 6.64 12.74 13.44
C LYS A 291 8.02 12.51 14.03
N ILE A 292 8.07 11.81 15.16
CA ILE A 292 9.30 11.23 15.69
C ILE A 292 9.54 9.94 14.91
N THR A 293 10.66 9.87 14.19
CA THR A 293 10.94 8.73 13.28
C THR A 293 11.96 7.76 13.85
N ASP A 294 12.51 8.04 15.02
CA ASP A 294 13.47 7.19 15.73
C ASP A 294 12.78 6.53 16.93
N VAL A 295 12.90 5.21 17.03
CA VAL A 295 12.22 4.43 18.09
C VAL A 295 12.84 4.69 19.45
N ASP A 296 14.15 4.86 19.55
CA ASP A 296 14.82 5.12 20.81
C ASP A 296 14.42 6.51 21.34
N GLU A 297 14.33 7.53 20.47
CA GLU A 297 13.78 8.85 20.83
C GLU A 297 12.35 8.75 21.36
N MET A 298 11.47 7.97 20.70
CA MET A 298 10.10 7.76 21.17
C MET A 298 10.07 7.17 22.59
N LEU A 299 10.87 6.14 22.84
CA LEU A 299 10.93 5.46 24.13
C LEU A 299 11.51 6.36 25.23
N ASP A 300 12.58 7.10 24.94
CA ASP A 300 13.22 7.98 25.91
C ASP A 300 12.32 9.17 26.30
N LEU A 301 11.52 9.69 25.36
CA LEU A 301 10.51 10.72 25.65
C LEU A 301 9.44 10.19 26.60
N VAL A 302 8.92 8.98 26.34
CA VAL A 302 7.92 8.34 27.20
C VAL A 302 8.48 8.10 28.61
N ARG A 303 9.70 7.54 28.72
CA ARG A 303 10.36 7.30 30.01
C ARG A 303 10.59 8.58 30.81
N SER A 304 11.00 9.66 30.13
CA SER A 304 11.23 10.95 30.78
C SER A 304 9.93 11.52 31.36
N ASN A 305 8.82 11.41 30.63
CA ASN A 305 7.50 11.83 31.11
C ASN A 305 7.02 10.99 32.31
N GLN A 306 7.26 9.67 32.30
CA GLN A 306 6.90 8.78 33.41
C GLN A 306 7.74 9.03 34.68
N GLY A 307 8.94 9.61 34.56
CA GLY A 307 9.78 9.98 35.69
C GLY A 307 9.48 11.35 36.30
N GLU A 308 8.66 12.17 35.64
CA GLU A 308 8.23 13.50 36.09
C GLU A 308 6.88 13.49 36.85
N GLU A 309 6.12 12.39 36.78
CA GLU A 309 4.89 12.14 37.58
C GLU A 309 5.18 11.43 38.91
#